data_AF-A0A3A8WRA2-F1
#
_entry.id   AF-A0A3A8WRA2-F1
#
_cell.length_a   1.000
_cell.length_b   1.000
_cell.length_c   1.000
_cell.angle_alpha   90.00
_cell.angle_beta   90.00
_cell.angle_gamma   90.00
#
_symmetry.space_group_name_H-M   'P 1'
#
loop_
_entity.id
_entity.type
_entity.pdbx_description
1 polymer ?
#
loop_
_entity_poly.entity_id
_entity_poly.type
_entity_poly.pdbx_seq_one_letter_code
_entity_poly.pdbx_strand_id
1 'polypeptide(L)'
;MQKFSKGFSELQFEGRDYMKTRIVIVVLIAFTALFTGCGVQAGEKADGSFSLEEQEEVSPAKIDAIAFLEDLAKDKVMPDTGNYKKVKKKYPKWFGEDGKIVYPVLPGSDEWKKAKNLWGMNEACQIPEEIVNAVDTKILLKAVEEFPLLYASLHYDYYELGLQYFAEVFYGMNVLLRREDASRAAADSYLARNLKTPDGEFDDLRVREALLLEEFLISREDAYYKFNEKERKEILKAVEKNYDIEKKLFLACGGIEYHFYDMAAYGDNPWQSELP
;
A
#
# COMPACT_ATOMS: atom_id res chain seq x y z
N MET A 1 -20.68 -3.26 20.58
CA MET A 1 -20.34 -3.15 19.14
C MET A 1 -21.11 -2.00 18.48
N GLN A 2 -20.85 -0.76 18.89
CA GLN A 2 -21.48 0.43 18.31
C GLN A 2 -20.63 1.65 18.70
N LYS A 3 -19.61 2.00 17.92
CA LYS A 3 -18.95 3.32 18.00
C LYS A 3 -18.05 3.73 16.81
N PHE A 4 -17.99 2.97 15.71
CA PHE A 4 -17.19 3.34 14.53
C PHE A 4 -17.99 3.88 13.32
N SER A 5 -19.31 4.05 13.43
CA SER A 5 -20.16 4.35 12.27
C SER A 5 -20.31 5.83 11.90
N LYS A 6 -19.68 6.78 12.60
CA LYS A 6 -20.06 8.22 12.47
C LYS A 6 -19.13 9.12 11.65
N GLY A 7 -18.03 8.60 11.08
CA GLY A 7 -17.06 9.43 10.34
C GLY A 7 -17.17 9.41 8.81
N PHE A 8 -17.91 8.46 8.22
CA PHE A 8 -17.80 8.19 6.77
C PHE A 8 -19.04 8.56 5.95
N SER A 9 -20.07 9.16 6.57
CA SER A 9 -21.39 9.35 5.93
C SER A 9 -21.58 10.67 5.16
N GLU A 10 -20.57 11.53 5.03
CA GLU A 10 -20.73 12.87 4.44
C GLU A 10 -19.83 13.19 3.23
N LEU A 11 -19.34 12.17 2.51
CA LEU A 11 -18.73 12.38 1.19
C LEU A 11 -19.68 11.91 0.08
N GLN A 12 -20.71 12.73 -0.20
CA GLN A 12 -21.47 12.64 -1.44
C GLN A 12 -20.65 13.28 -2.56
N PHE A 13 -19.98 12.46 -3.38
CA PHE A 13 -19.42 12.92 -4.65
C PHE A 13 -20.50 12.91 -5.73
N GLU A 14 -21.12 14.07 -5.98
CA GLU A 14 -21.89 14.31 -7.19
C GLU A 14 -20.95 14.41 -8.41
N GLY A 15 -21.05 13.44 -9.31
CA GLY A 15 -20.33 13.44 -10.57
C GLY A 15 -20.86 14.48 -11.55
N ARG A 16 -20.17 15.63 -11.64
CA ARG A 16 -19.90 16.44 -12.86
C ARG A 16 -19.31 17.80 -12.46
N ASP A 17 -17.98 17.90 -12.37
CA ASP A 17 -17.13 19.04 -12.80
C ASP A 17 -15.71 18.90 -12.19
N TYR A 18 -14.95 17.90 -12.63
CA TYR A 18 -13.61 17.62 -12.07
C TYR A 18 -12.48 18.48 -12.67
N MET A 19 -12.77 19.41 -13.60
CA MET A 19 -11.76 20.21 -14.29
C MET A 19 -11.84 21.74 -14.10
N LYS A 20 -12.84 22.29 -13.40
CA LYS A 20 -13.00 23.76 -13.26
C LYS A 20 -12.66 24.34 -11.90
N THR A 21 -12.49 23.52 -10.86
CA THR A 21 -12.22 24.00 -9.48
C THR A 21 -10.73 24.05 -9.15
N ARG A 22 -9.86 24.39 -10.13
CA ARG A 22 -8.40 24.48 -9.94
C ARG A 22 -7.85 25.89 -9.71
N ILE A 23 -8.72 26.90 -9.47
CA ILE A 23 -8.26 28.30 -9.36
C ILE A 23 -8.54 28.98 -7.99
N VAL A 24 -9.22 28.33 -7.02
CA VAL A 24 -9.67 29.07 -5.81
C VAL A 24 -9.07 28.60 -4.47
N ILE A 25 -8.19 27.59 -4.41
CA ILE A 25 -7.48 27.24 -3.16
C ILE A 25 -6.02 27.69 -3.23
N VAL A 26 -5.85 29.00 -3.31
CA VAL A 26 -4.67 29.71 -2.83
C VAL A 26 -5.22 30.81 -1.94
N VAL A 27 -4.63 31.00 -0.75
CA VAL A 27 -4.97 32.00 0.30
C VAL A 27 -5.76 31.42 1.48
N LEU A 28 -5.04 30.99 2.54
CA LEU A 28 -5.19 31.45 3.93
C LEU A 28 -4.44 30.56 4.94
N ILE A 29 -3.12 30.67 5.00
CA ILE A 29 -2.41 30.57 6.29
C ILE A 29 -1.39 31.70 6.30
N ALA A 30 -1.81 32.86 6.82
CA ALA A 30 -0.93 33.98 7.10
C ALA A 30 -1.34 34.60 8.44
N PHE A 31 -0.36 34.66 9.34
CA PHE A 31 -0.32 35.35 10.64
C PHE A 31 -1.20 34.75 11.76
N THR A 32 -0.67 34.42 12.93
CA THR A 32 0.16 35.29 13.78
C THR A 32 1.13 34.52 14.70
N ALA A 33 2.43 34.80 14.57
CA ALA A 33 3.36 34.76 15.71
C ALA A 33 4.44 35.82 15.49
N LEU A 34 4.18 37.04 15.98
CA LEU A 34 5.19 38.08 16.15
C LEU A 34 4.93 38.73 17.50
N PHE A 35 5.87 38.56 18.43
CA PHE A 35 6.45 39.57 19.33
C PHE A 35 7.60 38.87 20.07
N THR A 36 8.82 38.88 19.53
CA THR A 36 9.93 39.85 19.73
C THR A 36 10.77 39.62 20.99
N GLY A 37 12.09 39.53 20.78
CA GLY A 37 13.14 39.69 21.79
C GLY A 37 14.46 39.07 21.34
N CYS A 38 15.08 39.56 20.26
CA CYS A 38 16.26 40.44 20.26
C CYS A 38 17.59 39.81 20.74
N GLY A 39 18.60 39.74 19.85
CA GLY A 39 20.00 39.97 20.27
C GLY A 39 21.14 39.24 19.54
N VAL A 40 21.60 39.81 18.42
CA VAL A 40 23.03 40.02 18.02
C VAL A 40 23.95 38.80 17.73
N GLN A 41 24.13 38.55 16.42
CA GLN A 41 25.34 38.67 15.58
C GLN A 41 26.58 37.73 15.72
N ALA A 42 26.95 37.17 14.55
CA ALA A 42 28.27 36.81 14.00
C ALA A 42 28.91 35.43 14.32
N GLY A 43 29.28 34.72 13.24
CA GLY A 43 30.43 33.79 13.22
C GLY A 43 30.21 32.43 12.57
N GLU A 44 30.82 32.24 11.40
CA GLU A 44 31.18 30.98 10.72
C GLU A 44 31.13 29.67 11.54
N LYS A 45 30.41 28.65 11.03
CA LYS A 45 30.95 27.47 10.32
C LYS A 45 29.82 26.51 10.01
N ALA A 46 29.86 25.93 8.81
CA ALA A 46 29.01 24.82 8.42
C ALA A 46 29.52 23.55 9.13
N ASP A 47 28.85 23.17 10.20
CA ASP A 47 28.77 21.81 10.70
C ASP A 47 27.39 21.25 10.35
N GLY A 48 27.38 20.29 9.42
CA GLY A 48 26.21 19.48 9.15
C GLY A 48 25.89 18.66 10.39
N SER A 49 25.12 19.23 11.30
CA SER A 49 24.45 18.49 12.35
C SER A 49 23.18 17.88 11.74
N PHE A 50 23.20 16.55 11.67
CA PHE A 50 22.02 15.72 11.52
C PHE A 50 21.04 16.18 12.60
N SER A 51 19.98 16.89 12.21
CA SER A 51 18.95 17.33 13.14
C SER A 51 18.34 16.09 13.74
N LEU A 52 18.51 15.93 15.05
CA LEU A 52 17.83 14.94 15.89
C LEU A 52 16.37 14.85 15.47
N GLU A 53 16.03 13.72 14.86
CA GLU A 53 14.66 13.34 14.55
C GLU A 53 13.85 13.38 15.85
N GLU A 54 12.74 14.12 15.85
CA GLU A 54 11.69 13.92 16.84
C GLU A 54 11.31 12.44 16.76
N GLN A 55 11.59 11.68 17.83
CA GLN A 55 11.07 10.33 17.97
C GLN A 55 9.55 10.42 17.99
N GLU A 56 8.92 10.19 16.84
CA GLU A 56 7.48 10.16 16.70
C GLU A 56 6.94 9.03 17.59
N GLU A 57 6.14 9.40 18.60
CA GLU A 57 5.53 8.43 19.51
C GLU A 57 4.57 7.54 18.70
N VAL A 58 4.93 6.27 18.52
CA VAL A 58 4.16 5.32 17.70
C VAL A 58 2.75 5.17 18.27
N SER A 59 1.72 5.45 17.45
CA SER A 59 0.33 5.41 17.94
C SER A 59 -0.12 3.99 18.32
N PRO A 60 -0.99 3.83 19.35
CA PRO A 60 -1.54 2.52 19.71
C PRO A 60 -2.27 1.83 18.57
N ALA A 61 -2.94 2.59 17.70
CA ALA A 61 -3.66 2.04 16.54
C ALA A 61 -2.70 1.36 15.55
N LYS A 62 -1.54 1.98 15.29
CA LYS A 62 -0.51 1.39 14.42
C LYS A 62 0.02 0.07 15.00
N ILE A 63 0.28 0.04 16.31
CA ILE A 63 0.75 -1.17 17.02
C ILE A 63 -0.29 -2.30 16.92
N ASP A 64 -1.56 -2.00 17.16
CA ASP A 64 -2.64 -2.98 17.08
C ASP A 64 -2.78 -3.55 15.65
N ALA A 65 -2.62 -2.72 14.62
CA ALA A 65 -2.68 -3.16 13.23
C ALA A 65 -1.50 -4.05 12.85
N ILE A 66 -0.29 -3.72 13.29
CA ILE A 66 0.90 -4.58 13.11
C ILE A 66 0.66 -5.93 13.78
N ALA A 67 0.23 -5.94 15.04
CA ALA A 67 -0.05 -7.17 15.77
C ALA A 67 -1.12 -8.04 15.09
N PHE A 68 -2.17 -7.42 14.54
CA PHE A 68 -3.18 -8.12 13.75
C PHE A 68 -2.58 -8.78 12.51
N LEU A 69 -1.79 -8.04 11.73
CA LEU A 69 -1.19 -8.53 10.48
C LEU A 69 -0.18 -9.66 10.75
N GLU A 70 0.60 -9.55 11.82
CA GLU A 70 1.51 -10.59 12.29
C GLU A 70 0.76 -11.84 12.74
N ASP A 71 -0.35 -11.70 13.47
CA ASP A 71 -1.14 -12.84 13.91
C ASP A 71 -1.83 -13.54 12.74
N LEU A 72 -2.41 -12.77 11.82
CA LEU A 72 -2.99 -13.28 10.58
C LEU A 72 -1.96 -14.09 9.80
N ALA A 73 -0.73 -13.58 9.69
CA ALA A 73 0.36 -14.24 8.98
C ALA A 73 0.78 -15.60 9.57
N LYS A 74 0.40 -15.96 10.80
CA LYS A 74 0.71 -17.26 11.41
C LYS A 74 -0.15 -18.39 10.84
N ASP A 75 -1.39 -18.09 10.43
CA ASP A 75 -2.32 -19.07 9.86
C ASP A 75 -2.06 -19.24 8.35
N LYS A 76 -1.02 -20.01 8.02
CA LYS A 76 -0.55 -20.16 6.64
C LYS A 76 -1.57 -20.89 5.76
N VAL A 77 -1.72 -20.39 4.52
CA VAL A 77 -2.55 -21.01 3.48
C VAL A 77 -1.75 -21.29 2.23
N MET A 78 -2.14 -22.34 1.50
CA MET A 78 -1.51 -22.73 0.24
C MET A 78 -2.55 -22.73 -0.89
N PRO A 79 -2.15 -22.38 -2.13
CA PRO A 79 -3.07 -22.41 -3.25
C PRO A 79 -3.44 -23.86 -3.65
N ASP A 80 -4.73 -24.12 -3.88
CA ASP A 80 -5.23 -25.36 -4.49
C ASP A 80 -5.25 -25.23 -6.03
N THR A 81 -4.06 -25.19 -6.61
CA THR A 81 -3.88 -25.03 -8.07
C THR A 81 -4.48 -26.18 -8.89
N GLY A 82 -4.75 -27.34 -8.27
CA GLY A 82 -5.41 -28.48 -8.91
C GLY A 82 -6.81 -28.16 -9.42
N ASN A 83 -7.48 -27.19 -8.80
CA ASN A 83 -8.85 -26.80 -9.15
C ASN A 83 -8.91 -25.68 -10.22
N TYR A 84 -7.77 -25.06 -10.59
CA TYR A 84 -7.72 -23.87 -11.44
C TYR A 84 -8.49 -24.02 -12.76
N LYS A 85 -8.33 -25.15 -13.48
CA LYS A 85 -9.02 -25.38 -14.76
C LYS A 85 -10.55 -25.42 -14.61
N LYS A 86 -11.04 -26.03 -13.54
CA LYS A 86 -12.49 -26.14 -13.26
C LYS A 86 -13.05 -24.79 -12.87
N VAL A 87 -12.34 -24.05 -12.03
CA VAL A 87 -12.70 -22.69 -11.61
C VAL A 87 -12.71 -21.71 -12.80
N LYS A 88 -11.68 -21.74 -13.66
CA LYS A 88 -11.64 -20.91 -14.88
C LYS A 88 -12.83 -21.15 -15.80
N LYS A 89 -13.27 -22.41 -15.94
CA LYS A 89 -14.48 -22.75 -16.70
C LYS A 89 -15.77 -22.26 -16.03
N LYS A 90 -15.83 -22.28 -14.70
CA LYS A 90 -16.99 -21.84 -13.91
C LYS A 90 -17.14 -20.31 -13.91
N TYR A 91 -16.04 -19.56 -13.92
CA TYR A 91 -16.01 -18.10 -13.82
C TYR A 91 -15.32 -17.43 -15.02
N PRO A 92 -15.75 -17.66 -16.27
CA PRO A 92 -15.02 -17.20 -17.45
C PRO A 92 -14.88 -15.67 -17.54
N LYS A 93 -15.83 -14.91 -16.96
CA LYS A 93 -15.80 -13.44 -16.94
C LYS A 93 -14.71 -12.85 -16.06
N TRP A 94 -14.15 -13.64 -15.14
CA TRP A 94 -13.11 -13.21 -14.21
C TRP A 94 -11.70 -13.45 -14.74
N PHE A 95 -11.55 -14.05 -15.93
CA PHE A 95 -10.24 -14.33 -16.51
C PHE A 95 -10.08 -13.68 -17.88
N GLY A 96 -9.02 -12.89 -18.04
CA GLY A 96 -8.58 -12.36 -19.33
C GLY A 96 -8.01 -13.45 -20.25
N GLU A 97 -7.73 -13.08 -21.50
CA GLU A 97 -7.15 -13.99 -22.51
C GLU A 97 -5.78 -14.54 -22.09
N ASP A 98 -4.99 -13.73 -21.40
CA ASP A 98 -3.69 -14.09 -20.82
C ASP A 98 -3.79 -14.89 -19.51
N GLY A 99 -5.01 -15.15 -19.03
CA GLY A 99 -5.27 -15.90 -17.80
C GLY A 99 -5.16 -15.09 -16.52
N LYS A 100 -4.91 -13.78 -16.59
CA LYS A 100 -4.98 -12.89 -15.43
C LYS A 100 -6.41 -12.73 -14.94
N ILE A 101 -6.55 -12.40 -13.67
CA ILE A 101 -7.83 -12.03 -13.09
C ILE A 101 -8.23 -10.65 -13.62
N VAL A 102 -9.47 -10.51 -14.06
CA VAL A 102 -10.05 -9.22 -14.44
C VAL A 102 -11.29 -8.95 -13.58
N TYR A 103 -11.47 -7.69 -13.18
CA TYR A 103 -12.61 -7.28 -12.37
C TYR A 103 -13.81 -6.93 -13.27
N PRO A 104 -14.90 -7.73 -13.26
CA PRO A 104 -16.07 -7.46 -14.09
C PRO A 104 -16.87 -6.25 -13.62
N VAL A 105 -16.72 -5.88 -12.34
CA VAL A 105 -17.35 -4.71 -11.72
C VAL A 105 -16.25 -3.73 -11.35
N LEU A 106 -16.37 -2.50 -11.84
CA LEU A 106 -15.42 -1.42 -11.59
C LEU A 106 -16.13 -0.20 -10.96
N PRO A 107 -15.40 0.64 -10.21
CA PRO A 107 -15.90 1.93 -9.74
C PRO A 107 -16.54 2.73 -10.88
N GLY A 108 -17.76 3.22 -10.65
CA GLY A 108 -18.53 3.96 -11.65
C GLY A 108 -19.40 3.12 -12.59
N SER A 109 -19.27 1.79 -12.61
CA SER A 109 -20.23 0.90 -13.28
C SER A 109 -21.62 0.96 -12.65
N ASP A 110 -22.66 0.60 -13.40
CA ASP A 110 -24.04 0.58 -12.89
C ASP A 110 -24.23 -0.40 -11.74
N GLU A 111 -23.49 -1.52 -11.75
CA GLU A 111 -23.50 -2.51 -10.67
C GLU A 111 -22.86 -1.95 -9.41
N TRP A 112 -21.70 -1.28 -9.53
CA TRP A 112 -21.02 -0.65 -8.40
C TRP A 112 -21.82 0.51 -7.80
N LYS A 113 -22.45 1.36 -8.63
CA LYS A 113 -23.27 2.50 -8.19
C LYS A 113 -24.53 2.12 -7.41
N LYS A 114 -24.97 0.85 -7.47
CA LYS A 114 -26.11 0.35 -6.68
C LYS A 114 -25.75 0.13 -5.20
N ALA A 115 -24.46 0.05 -4.87
CA ALA A 115 -24.01 -0.09 -3.50
C ALA A 115 -24.39 1.15 -2.67
N LYS A 116 -24.94 0.94 -1.48
CA LYS A 116 -25.43 2.03 -0.61
C LYS A 116 -24.36 2.58 0.32
N ASN A 117 -23.24 1.87 0.46
CA ASN A 117 -22.15 2.18 1.37
C ASN A 117 -20.86 1.52 0.89
N LEU A 118 -19.74 1.88 1.54
CA LEU A 118 -18.41 1.36 1.21
C LEU A 118 -18.31 -0.17 1.31
N TRP A 119 -19.02 -0.80 2.25
CA TRP A 119 -19.04 -2.26 2.36
C TRP A 119 -19.67 -2.90 1.10
N GLY A 120 -20.80 -2.40 0.63
CA GLY A 120 -21.41 -2.87 -0.62
C GLY A 120 -20.56 -2.58 -1.85
N MET A 121 -19.77 -1.51 -1.84
CA MET A 121 -18.81 -1.20 -2.92
C MET A 121 -17.67 -2.22 -2.95
N ASN A 122 -17.13 -2.60 -1.79
CA ASN A 122 -16.14 -3.66 -1.68
C ASN A 122 -16.71 -5.01 -2.09
N GLU A 123 -17.92 -5.34 -1.62
CA GLU A 123 -18.61 -6.58 -1.95
C GLU A 123 -18.81 -6.74 -3.47
N ALA A 124 -19.18 -5.65 -4.15
CA ALA A 124 -19.37 -5.65 -5.59
C ALA A 124 -18.10 -5.98 -6.39
N CYS A 125 -16.92 -5.73 -5.81
CA CYS A 125 -15.62 -5.98 -6.43
C CYS A 125 -14.95 -7.29 -5.96
N GLN A 126 -15.57 -8.08 -5.07
CA GLN A 126 -14.93 -9.29 -4.51
C GLN A 126 -14.64 -10.33 -5.58
N ILE A 127 -13.39 -10.81 -5.59
CA ILE A 127 -13.02 -12.01 -6.33
C ILE A 127 -13.69 -13.21 -5.64
N PRO A 128 -14.42 -14.09 -6.36
CA PRO A 128 -14.95 -15.32 -5.79
C PRO A 128 -13.87 -16.12 -5.05
N GLU A 129 -14.16 -16.60 -3.84
CA GLU A 129 -13.19 -17.33 -3.00
C GLU A 129 -12.62 -18.57 -3.71
N GLU A 130 -13.42 -19.25 -4.53
CA GLU A 130 -12.97 -20.38 -5.34
C GLU A 130 -11.86 -20.00 -6.33
N ILE A 131 -11.89 -18.77 -6.86
CA ILE A 131 -10.82 -18.23 -7.69
C ILE A 131 -9.60 -17.93 -6.83
N VAL A 132 -9.78 -17.17 -5.75
CA VAL A 132 -8.69 -16.78 -4.83
C VAL A 132 -7.92 -18.00 -4.33
N ASN A 133 -8.61 -19.07 -3.98
CA ASN A 133 -7.98 -20.30 -3.48
C ASN A 133 -7.32 -21.15 -4.57
N ALA A 134 -7.78 -21.05 -5.82
CA ALA A 134 -7.30 -21.91 -6.91
C ALA A 134 -6.15 -21.29 -7.74
N VAL A 135 -5.94 -19.98 -7.69
CA VAL A 135 -4.86 -19.33 -8.44
C VAL A 135 -3.53 -19.40 -7.70
N ASP A 136 -2.42 -19.47 -8.45
CA ASP A 136 -1.08 -19.35 -7.87
C ASP A 136 -0.83 -17.94 -7.27
N THR A 137 0.26 -17.80 -6.51
CA THR A 137 0.52 -16.60 -5.73
C THR A 137 0.90 -15.40 -6.57
N LYS A 138 1.48 -15.62 -7.77
CA LYS A 138 1.79 -14.53 -8.70
C LYS A 138 0.51 -13.95 -9.30
N ILE A 139 -0.43 -14.82 -9.68
CA ILE A 139 -1.75 -14.40 -10.17
C ILE A 139 -2.54 -13.70 -9.05
N LEU A 140 -2.52 -14.22 -7.82
CA LEU A 140 -3.22 -13.58 -6.70
C LEU A 140 -2.62 -12.21 -6.38
N LEU A 141 -1.28 -12.10 -6.29
CA LEU A 141 -0.60 -10.83 -6.04
C LEU A 141 -1.04 -9.77 -7.04
N LYS A 142 -1.01 -10.08 -8.34
CA LYS A 142 -1.48 -9.15 -9.39
C LYS A 142 -2.95 -8.80 -9.27
N ALA A 143 -3.80 -9.76 -8.93
CA ALA A 143 -5.21 -9.46 -8.71
C ALA A 143 -5.41 -8.51 -7.52
N VAL A 144 -4.65 -8.65 -6.43
CA VAL A 144 -4.71 -7.75 -5.27
C VAL A 144 -4.19 -6.36 -5.63
N GLU A 145 -3.05 -6.25 -6.31
CA GLU A 145 -2.51 -4.97 -6.81
C GLU A 145 -3.50 -4.23 -7.72
N GLU A 146 -4.25 -4.97 -8.55
CA GLU A 146 -5.25 -4.42 -9.46
C GLU A 146 -6.65 -4.29 -8.83
N PHE A 147 -6.78 -4.54 -7.52
CA PHE A 147 -8.07 -4.45 -6.83
C PHE A 147 -8.63 -3.03 -6.96
N PRO A 148 -9.87 -2.83 -7.46
CA PRO A 148 -10.32 -1.50 -7.86
C PRO A 148 -10.43 -0.46 -6.73
N LEU A 149 -10.43 -0.93 -5.48
CA LEU A 149 -10.51 -0.07 -4.31
C LEU A 149 -9.20 -0.01 -3.51
N LEU A 150 -8.11 -0.65 -3.95
CA LEU A 150 -6.85 -0.73 -3.20
C LEU A 150 -6.32 0.64 -2.76
N TYR A 151 -6.53 1.68 -3.57
CA TYR A 151 -6.18 3.07 -3.26
C TYR A 151 -6.74 3.57 -1.92
N ALA A 152 -7.82 2.98 -1.41
CA ALA A 152 -8.41 3.37 -0.13
C ALA A 152 -7.52 3.00 1.08
N SER A 153 -6.53 2.12 0.94
CA SER A 153 -5.58 1.83 2.04
C SER A 153 -4.76 3.06 2.42
N LEU A 154 -4.50 3.94 1.45
CA LEU A 154 -3.69 5.14 1.63
C LEU A 154 -4.48 6.34 2.17
N HIS A 155 -5.76 6.15 2.49
CA HIS A 155 -6.57 7.18 3.14
C HIS A 155 -6.60 7.03 4.67
N TYR A 156 -5.84 6.07 5.21
CA TYR A 156 -5.66 5.86 6.64
C TYR A 156 -4.40 6.57 7.13
N ASP A 157 -4.37 6.96 8.40
CA ASP A 157 -3.20 7.63 9.00
C ASP A 157 -1.93 6.78 8.92
N TYR A 158 -2.08 5.45 8.86
CA TYR A 158 -0.98 4.47 8.75
C TYR A 158 -1.31 3.42 7.69
N TYR A 159 -0.31 2.99 6.91
CA TYR A 159 -0.50 2.00 5.85
C TYR A 159 -0.93 0.63 6.43
N GLU A 160 -0.41 0.28 7.60
CA GLU A 160 -0.73 -0.95 8.32
C GLU A 160 -2.22 -1.00 8.68
N LEU A 161 -2.84 0.15 9.03
CA LEU A 161 -4.28 0.25 9.23
C LEU A 161 -5.05 -0.03 7.92
N GLY A 162 -4.57 0.52 6.81
CA GLY A 162 -5.17 0.28 5.49
C GLY A 162 -5.08 -1.18 5.06
N LEU A 163 -3.95 -1.84 5.34
CA LEU A 163 -3.77 -3.28 5.10
C LEU A 163 -4.63 -4.13 6.01
N GLN A 164 -4.71 -3.81 7.31
CA GLN A 164 -5.62 -4.49 8.24
C GLN A 164 -7.05 -4.41 7.71
N TYR A 165 -7.52 -3.22 7.36
CA TYR A 165 -8.86 -3.02 6.81
C TYR A 165 -9.10 -3.94 5.60
N PHE A 166 -8.19 -3.98 4.62
CA PHE A 166 -8.36 -4.86 3.46
C PHE A 166 -8.25 -6.33 3.79
N ALA A 167 -7.43 -6.72 4.75
CA ALA A 167 -7.38 -8.09 5.22
C ALA A 167 -8.71 -8.54 5.87
N GLU A 168 -9.47 -7.59 6.44
CA GLU A 168 -10.79 -7.85 7.03
C GLU A 168 -11.92 -7.87 5.97
N VAL A 169 -11.86 -7.01 4.95
CA VAL A 169 -12.98 -6.82 4.00
C VAL A 169 -12.76 -7.40 2.61
N PHE A 170 -11.52 -7.77 2.24
CA PHE A 170 -11.19 -8.32 0.93
C PHE A 170 -10.49 -9.67 1.08
N TYR A 171 -11.20 -10.73 0.69
CA TYR A 171 -10.72 -12.10 0.84
C TYR A 171 -9.39 -12.36 0.10
N GLY A 172 -9.19 -11.73 -1.06
CA GLY A 172 -7.94 -11.83 -1.82
C GLY A 172 -6.73 -11.31 -1.03
N MET A 173 -6.86 -10.16 -0.37
CA MET A 173 -5.82 -9.60 0.51
C MET A 173 -5.57 -10.52 1.71
N ASN A 174 -6.64 -10.97 2.38
CA ASN A 174 -6.55 -11.90 3.50
C ASN A 174 -5.72 -13.14 3.16
N VAL A 175 -6.07 -13.81 2.05
CA VAL A 175 -5.38 -15.01 1.58
C VAL A 175 -3.94 -14.69 1.18
N LEU A 176 -3.69 -13.59 0.46
CA LEU A 176 -2.34 -13.22 0.02
C LEU A 176 -1.39 -13.06 1.22
N LEU A 177 -1.81 -12.35 2.27
CA LEU A 177 -1.02 -12.12 3.48
C LEU A 177 -0.67 -13.41 4.24
N ARG A 178 -1.44 -14.47 4.02
CA ARG A 178 -1.29 -15.78 4.66
C ARG A 178 -0.50 -16.78 3.81
N ARG A 179 -0.26 -16.49 2.53
CA ARG A 179 0.51 -17.40 1.65
C ARG A 179 1.98 -17.38 1.99
N GLU A 180 2.54 -18.57 2.19
CA GLU A 180 3.94 -18.71 2.59
C GLU A 180 4.91 -18.18 1.51
N ASP A 181 4.56 -18.32 0.24
CA ASP A 181 5.34 -17.89 -0.92
C ASP A 181 5.04 -16.46 -1.39
N ALA A 182 4.20 -15.70 -0.66
CA ALA A 182 3.82 -14.34 -1.03
C ALA A 182 5.02 -13.38 -1.12
N SER A 183 5.95 -13.45 -0.15
CA SER A 183 7.15 -12.61 -0.17
C SER A 183 8.03 -12.89 -1.38
N ARG A 184 8.15 -14.16 -1.79
CA ARG A 184 8.89 -14.55 -2.98
C ARG A 184 8.24 -14.01 -4.25
N ALA A 185 6.92 -14.12 -4.37
CA ALA A 185 6.17 -13.56 -5.49
C ALA A 185 6.29 -12.02 -5.55
N ALA A 186 6.26 -11.36 -4.40
CA ALA A 186 6.46 -9.91 -4.29
C ALA A 186 7.87 -9.50 -4.73
N ALA A 187 8.92 -10.17 -4.24
CA ALA A 187 10.31 -9.89 -4.64
C ALA A 187 10.53 -10.11 -6.15
N ASP A 188 10.05 -11.22 -6.70
CA ASP A 188 10.12 -11.49 -8.15
C ASP A 188 9.44 -10.37 -8.97
N SER A 189 8.28 -9.92 -8.49
CA SER A 189 7.51 -8.85 -9.14
C SER A 189 8.24 -7.51 -9.05
N TYR A 190 8.69 -7.13 -7.85
CA TYR A 190 9.41 -5.89 -7.56
C TYR A 190 10.68 -5.77 -8.39
N LEU A 191 11.52 -6.81 -8.42
CA LEU A 191 12.76 -6.85 -9.20
C LEU A 191 12.52 -6.81 -10.72
N ALA A 192 11.38 -7.30 -11.19
CA ALA A 192 11.01 -7.24 -12.60
C ALA A 192 10.46 -5.86 -13.02
N ARG A 193 10.09 -4.98 -12.08
CA ARG A 193 9.60 -3.63 -12.40
C ARG A 193 10.75 -2.78 -12.94
N ASN A 194 10.48 -2.12 -14.07
CA ASN A 194 11.35 -1.08 -14.58
C ASN A 194 10.71 0.28 -14.27
N LEU A 195 10.92 0.78 -13.04
CA LEU A 195 10.49 2.12 -12.68
C LEU A 195 11.31 3.12 -13.50
N LYS A 196 10.64 3.84 -14.39
CA LYS A 196 11.22 4.98 -15.10
C LYS A 196 10.72 6.24 -14.41
N THR A 197 11.58 7.25 -14.30
CA THR A 197 11.14 8.60 -13.91
C THR A 197 10.04 9.06 -14.85
N PRO A 198 8.86 9.44 -14.36
CA PRO A 198 7.80 9.96 -15.20
C PRO A 198 8.21 11.26 -15.89
N ASP A 199 8.36 11.24 -17.20
CA ASP A 199 8.41 12.43 -18.07
C ASP A 199 7.01 13.00 -18.39
N GLY A 200 5.97 12.50 -17.71
CA GLY A 200 4.58 13.00 -17.77
C GLY A 200 3.55 11.87 -17.79
N GLU A 201 2.40 12.12 -17.14
CA GLU A 201 1.19 11.27 -17.02
C GLU A 201 1.43 9.76 -16.81
N PHE A 202 1.87 9.38 -15.61
CA PHE A 202 1.77 7.99 -15.16
C PHE A 202 0.40 7.70 -14.51
N ASP A 203 -0.06 6.45 -14.61
CA ASP A 203 -1.04 5.84 -13.68
C ASP A 203 -0.37 5.64 -12.31
N ASP A 204 0.06 6.77 -11.73
CA ASP A 204 1.05 6.93 -10.66
C ASP A 204 0.58 6.26 -9.35
N LEU A 205 -0.72 6.39 -9.06
CA LEU A 205 -1.34 5.86 -7.85
C LEU A 205 -1.24 4.33 -7.78
N ARG A 206 -1.66 3.62 -8.84
CA ARG A 206 -1.71 2.14 -8.83
C ARG A 206 -0.32 1.52 -8.70
N VAL A 207 0.67 2.13 -9.35
CA VAL A 207 2.06 1.70 -9.23
C VAL A 207 2.54 1.86 -7.78
N ARG A 208 2.24 3.00 -7.15
CA ARG A 208 2.56 3.24 -5.74
C ARG A 208 1.89 2.25 -4.80
N GLU A 209 0.58 2.01 -4.95
CA GLU A 209 -0.13 1.03 -4.10
C GLU A 209 0.46 -0.38 -4.21
N ALA A 210 0.83 -0.79 -5.42
CA ALA A 210 1.45 -2.07 -5.67
C ALA A 210 2.86 -2.17 -5.06
N LEU A 211 3.68 -1.12 -5.19
CA LEU A 211 5.02 -1.07 -4.60
C LEU A 211 4.96 -1.20 -3.08
N LEU A 212 4.08 -0.43 -2.42
CA LEU A 212 3.90 -0.51 -0.96
C LEU A 212 3.47 -1.90 -0.49
N LEU A 213 2.59 -2.58 -1.24
CA LEU A 213 2.17 -3.93 -0.89
C LEU A 213 3.31 -4.93 -1.06
N GLU A 214 4.06 -4.83 -2.15
CA GLU A 214 5.23 -5.68 -2.39
C GLU A 214 6.29 -5.48 -1.30
N GLU A 215 6.58 -4.22 -0.95
CA GLU A 215 7.53 -3.82 0.09
C GLU A 215 7.12 -4.29 1.49
N PHE A 216 5.83 -4.20 1.81
CA PHE A 216 5.29 -4.81 3.03
C PHE A 216 5.54 -6.33 3.04
N LEU A 217 5.27 -7.03 1.93
CA LEU A 217 5.41 -8.49 1.87
C LEU A 217 6.87 -8.97 1.97
N ILE A 218 7.82 -8.22 1.40
CA ILE A 218 9.25 -8.56 1.44
C ILE A 218 9.93 -8.12 2.74
N SER A 219 9.43 -7.07 3.41
CA SER A 219 10.05 -6.54 4.64
C SER A 219 9.72 -7.36 5.88
N ARG A 220 8.57 -8.05 5.92
CA ARG A 220 8.15 -8.88 7.07
C ARG A 220 9.26 -9.76 7.65
N GLU A 221 9.26 -9.91 8.97
CA GLU A 221 10.24 -10.74 9.67
C GLU A 221 10.31 -12.18 9.11
N ASP A 222 9.15 -12.80 8.83
CA ASP A 222 9.09 -14.14 8.25
C ASP A 222 9.59 -14.21 6.79
N ALA A 223 9.66 -13.09 6.09
CA ALA A 223 10.23 -13.00 4.75
C ALA A 223 11.76 -12.93 4.78
N TYR A 224 12.36 -12.24 5.75
CA TYR A 224 13.83 -12.10 5.87
C TYR A 224 14.55 -13.46 5.81
N TYR A 225 14.06 -14.45 6.56
CA TYR A 225 14.66 -15.79 6.63
C TYR A 225 14.40 -16.66 5.39
N LYS A 226 13.53 -16.22 4.46
CA LYS A 226 13.24 -16.94 3.19
C LYS A 226 14.17 -16.54 2.05
N PHE A 227 14.95 -15.47 2.22
CA PHE A 227 15.91 -14.99 1.24
C PHE A 227 17.34 -15.20 1.74
N ASN A 228 18.23 -15.64 0.84
CA ASN A 228 19.65 -15.66 1.16
C ASN A 228 20.24 -14.24 1.08
N GLU A 229 21.43 -14.04 1.64
CA GLU A 229 22.10 -12.71 1.71
C GLU A 229 22.25 -12.05 0.32
N LYS A 230 22.53 -12.83 -0.73
CA LYS A 230 22.66 -12.28 -2.09
C LYS A 230 21.31 -11.75 -2.58
N GLU A 231 20.23 -12.49 -2.38
CA GLU A 231 18.87 -12.11 -2.76
C GLU A 231 18.44 -10.85 -2.00
N ARG A 232 18.66 -10.79 -0.68
CA ARG A 232 18.33 -9.60 0.12
C ARG A 232 19.08 -8.37 -0.33
N LYS A 233 20.38 -8.48 -0.62
CA LYS A 233 21.18 -7.37 -1.18
C LYS A 233 20.69 -6.92 -2.55
N GLU A 234 20.16 -7.83 -3.36
CA GLU A 234 19.59 -7.50 -4.67
C GLU A 234 18.27 -6.72 -4.51
N ILE A 235 17.39 -7.18 -3.62
CA ILE A 235 16.15 -6.49 -3.25
C ILE A 235 16.47 -5.10 -2.70
N LEU A 236 17.38 -4.99 -1.73
CA LEU A 236 17.76 -3.72 -1.11
C LEU A 236 18.27 -2.70 -2.15
N LYS A 237 19.13 -3.14 -3.07
CA LYS A 237 19.60 -2.28 -4.17
C LYS A 237 18.48 -1.81 -5.08
N ALA A 238 17.46 -2.64 -5.30
CA ALA A 238 16.30 -2.25 -6.10
C ALA A 238 15.47 -1.20 -5.35
N VAL A 239 15.22 -1.38 -4.06
CA VAL A 239 14.54 -0.41 -3.19
C VAL A 239 15.28 0.93 -3.17
N GLU A 240 16.59 0.91 -2.91
CA GLU A 240 17.44 2.12 -2.93
C GLU A 240 17.39 2.85 -4.28
N LYS A 241 17.43 2.11 -5.39
CA LYS A 241 17.35 2.69 -6.74
C LYS A 241 15.98 3.34 -7.00
N ASN A 242 14.92 2.74 -6.47
CA ASN A 242 13.56 3.18 -6.69
C ASN A 242 13.13 4.31 -5.74
N TYR A 243 13.83 4.48 -4.62
CA TYR A 243 13.57 5.47 -3.57
C TYR A 243 13.25 6.87 -4.09
N ASP A 244 14.11 7.44 -4.95
CA ASP A 244 13.91 8.79 -5.48
C ASP A 244 12.68 8.90 -6.39
N ILE A 245 12.33 7.82 -7.09
CA ILE A 245 11.14 7.78 -7.95
C ILE A 245 9.91 7.68 -7.05
N GLU A 246 9.90 6.73 -6.12
CA GLU A 246 8.81 6.53 -5.16
C GLU A 246 8.54 7.79 -4.36
N LYS A 247 9.58 8.44 -3.81
CA LYS A 247 9.46 9.73 -3.10
C LYS A 247 8.75 10.79 -3.94
N LYS A 248 9.01 10.83 -5.26
CA LYS A 248 8.29 11.75 -6.17
C LYS A 248 6.83 11.34 -6.35
N LEU A 249 6.51 10.05 -6.48
CA LEU A 249 5.13 9.53 -6.53
C LEU A 249 4.36 9.89 -5.24
N PHE A 250 5.02 9.82 -4.08
CA PHE A 250 4.46 10.19 -2.77
C PHE A 250 4.17 11.70 -2.68
N LEU A 251 5.17 12.54 -2.98
CA LEU A 251 5.05 14.01 -2.92
C LEU A 251 4.00 14.57 -3.88
N ALA A 252 3.84 13.96 -5.06
CA ALA A 252 2.85 14.38 -6.05
C ALA A 252 1.39 14.26 -5.57
N CYS A 253 1.13 13.43 -4.56
CA CYS A 253 -0.21 13.08 -4.11
C CYS A 253 -0.59 13.65 -2.73
N GLY A 254 0.29 14.42 -2.09
CA GLY A 254 0.01 15.04 -0.78
C GLY A 254 -0.15 14.04 0.38
N GLY A 255 0.34 12.81 0.22
CA GLY A 255 0.28 11.77 1.25
C GLY A 255 1.35 11.95 2.33
N ILE A 256 1.05 11.44 3.52
CA ILE A 256 2.03 11.28 4.62
C ILE A 256 3.07 10.24 4.17
N GLU A 257 4.33 10.42 4.57
CA GLU A 257 5.40 9.46 4.29
C GLU A 257 5.08 8.13 5.00
N TYR A 258 4.66 7.10 4.26
CA TYR A 258 4.59 5.75 4.81
C TYR A 258 5.98 5.12 4.67
N HIS A 259 6.72 5.09 5.78
CA HIS A 259 8.06 4.50 5.80
C HIS A 259 7.96 2.97 5.94
N PHE A 260 7.97 2.26 4.81
CA PHE A 260 8.61 0.93 4.70
C PHE A 260 10.12 1.05 4.44
N TYR A 261 10.64 2.27 4.60
CA TYR A 261 12.03 2.67 4.41
C TYR A 261 12.96 2.17 5.52
N ASP A 262 12.46 1.36 6.46
CA ASP A 262 13.29 0.68 7.44
C ASP A 262 14.22 -0.37 6.80
N MET A 263 13.93 -0.89 5.59
CA MET A 263 14.91 -1.76 4.93
C MET A 263 16.13 -0.99 4.40
N ALA A 264 15.93 0.20 3.82
CA ALA A 264 17.02 1.03 3.31
C ALA A 264 17.83 1.68 4.45
N ALA A 265 17.14 2.12 5.50
CA ALA A 265 17.77 2.81 6.63
C ALA A 265 18.48 1.85 7.60
N TYR A 266 18.00 0.60 7.76
CA TYR A 266 18.52 -0.35 8.77
C TYR A 266 19.38 -1.47 8.14
N GLY A 267 19.59 -1.41 6.82
CA GLY A 267 20.48 -2.32 6.08
C GLY A 267 19.90 -3.72 5.87
N ASP A 268 20.78 -4.71 5.69
CA ASP A 268 20.37 -6.07 5.29
C ASP A 268 19.41 -6.74 6.27
N ASN A 269 19.48 -6.43 7.57
CA ASN A 269 18.61 -7.02 8.59
C ASN A 269 17.96 -5.94 9.50
N PRO A 270 16.78 -5.42 9.13
CA PRO A 270 16.07 -4.41 9.92
C PRO A 270 15.53 -4.98 11.25
N TRP A 271 15.50 -6.29 11.42
CA TRP A 271 14.95 -6.97 12.61
C TRP A 271 16.02 -7.28 13.69
N GLN A 272 17.30 -7.06 13.39
CA GLN A 272 18.41 -7.26 14.34
C GLN A 272 19.27 -6.01 14.54
N SER A 273 18.93 -4.88 13.91
CA SER A 273 19.63 -3.63 14.15
C SER A 273 19.33 -3.15 15.57
N GLU A 274 20.34 -3.22 16.45
CA GLU A 274 20.49 -2.17 17.46
C GLU A 274 20.56 -0.86 16.67
N LEU A 275 19.58 0.03 16.87
CA LEU A 275 19.57 1.37 16.25
C LEU A 275 21.00 1.98 16.36
N PRO A 276 21.56 2.56 15.28
CA PRO A 276 22.84 3.25 15.38
C PRO A 276 22.82 4.41 16.39
#